data_AF-A0A8T4CIY6-F1
#
_entry.id   AF-A0A8T4CIY6-F1
#
_cell.length_a   1.000
_cell.length_b   1.000
_cell.length_c   1.000
_cell.angle_alpha   90.00
_cell.angle_beta   90.00
_cell.angle_gamma   90.00
#
_symmetry.space_group_name_H-M   'P 1'
#
loop_
_entity.id
_entity.type
_entity.pdbx_description
1 polymer ?
#
loop_
_entity_poly.entity_id
_entity_poly.type
_entity_poly.pdbx_seq_one_letter_code
_entity_poly.pdbx_strand_id
1 'polypeptide(L)'
;MSSEPIERRVSYLGDRLKATCCQICGKEYFEVRDYCGNCGRKSFGKMSNIDLFYDKGKLELCTLVNEPTNKFMKLGSYVYGIISFHNGKIRVSGRLTDQIVSDGETVDFSSLEGREVIPRFRRRCSVGKSDVVPTISLAFTLADEYYPHQEYNVVQPSKEYEVPGIVGYGVYASRFRIKEGNLERAVPFVDEDAVTAAVEAGKLSLIHSGVDSSLVGKVYVGSESNPYAVKPIASKVAQVLKLGEEDGDVQGVDAVDTEFAC
;
A
#
# COMPACT_ATOMS: atom_id res chain seq x y z
N MET A 1 3.25 24.02 0.41
CA MET A 1 2.10 23.10 0.52
C MET A 1 2.12 22.20 -0.71
N SER A 2 1.92 20.90 -0.57
CA SER A 2 1.75 20.07 -1.76
C SER A 2 0.36 20.36 -2.32
N SER A 3 0.25 20.72 -3.60
CA SER A 3 -1.07 20.97 -4.19
C SER A 3 -1.81 19.65 -4.40
N GLU A 4 -3.14 19.66 -4.33
CA GLU A 4 -3.99 18.49 -4.57
C GLU A 4 -3.63 17.75 -5.89
N PRO A 5 -3.33 18.43 -7.02
CA PRO A 5 -2.91 17.74 -8.25
C PRO A 5 -1.55 17.03 -8.16
N ILE A 6 -0.67 17.47 -7.26
CA ILE A 6 0.62 16.80 -7.01
C ILE A 6 0.39 15.54 -6.19
N GLU A 7 -0.36 15.63 -5.09
CA GLU A 7 -0.66 14.44 -4.28
C GLU A 7 -1.49 13.41 -5.03
N ARG A 8 -2.38 13.85 -5.93
CA ARG A 8 -3.12 12.93 -6.81
C ARG A 8 -2.20 12.16 -7.76
N ARG A 9 -1.21 12.84 -8.38
CA ARG A 9 -0.19 12.18 -9.22
C ARG A 9 0.72 11.24 -8.43
N VAL A 10 1.14 11.65 -7.24
CA VAL A 10 1.93 10.80 -6.35
C VAL A 10 1.13 9.57 -5.93
N SER A 11 -0.18 9.72 -5.67
CA SER A 11 -1.08 8.61 -5.32
C SER A 11 -1.20 7.61 -6.46
N TYR A 12 -1.38 8.07 -7.71
CA TYR A 12 -1.51 7.18 -8.87
C TYR A 12 -0.32 6.23 -9.07
N LEU A 13 0.89 6.70 -8.76
CA LEU A 13 2.09 5.88 -8.78
C LEU A 13 2.24 5.11 -7.46
N GLY A 14 2.25 5.82 -6.35
CA GLY A 14 2.77 5.36 -5.07
C GLY A 14 1.80 4.52 -4.25
N ASP A 15 0.48 4.64 -4.45
CA ASP A 15 -0.49 3.83 -3.70
C ASP A 15 -0.40 2.34 -4.08
N ARG A 16 -0.08 2.05 -5.34
CA ARG A 16 0.03 0.67 -5.86
C ARG A 16 1.40 0.33 -6.40
N LEU A 17 2.38 1.22 -6.23
CA LEU A 17 3.72 1.04 -6.78
C LEU A 17 3.69 0.72 -8.29
N LYS A 18 2.91 1.49 -9.06
CA LYS A 18 2.77 1.28 -10.51
C LYS A 18 4.12 1.44 -11.21
N ALA A 19 4.49 0.44 -11.99
CA ALA A 19 5.68 0.42 -12.84
C ALA A 19 5.26 0.18 -14.30
N THR A 20 6.19 0.31 -15.22
CA THR A 20 5.97 0.02 -16.65
C THR A 20 7.07 -0.83 -17.24
N CYS A 21 6.70 -1.72 -18.18
CA CYS A 21 7.63 -2.53 -18.96
C CYS A 21 7.51 -2.20 -20.45
N CYS A 22 8.66 -2.03 -21.09
CA CYS A 22 8.72 -1.93 -22.54
C CYS A 22 8.55 -3.31 -23.19
N GLN A 23 7.49 -3.50 -23.96
CA GLN A 23 7.21 -4.75 -24.67
C GLN A 23 8.20 -5.05 -25.81
N ILE A 24 9.09 -4.11 -26.16
CA ILE A 24 10.11 -4.30 -27.20
C ILE A 24 11.41 -4.84 -26.60
N CYS A 25 11.92 -4.22 -25.54
CA CYS A 25 13.23 -4.59 -24.97
C CYS A 25 13.16 -5.22 -23.57
N GLY A 26 11.96 -5.35 -22.99
CA GLY A 26 11.76 -5.91 -21.65
C GLY A 26 12.27 -5.04 -20.51
N LYS A 27 12.68 -3.78 -20.79
CA LYS A 27 13.16 -2.87 -19.75
C LYS A 27 12.01 -2.36 -18.90
N GLU A 28 12.17 -2.46 -17.59
CA GLU A 28 11.19 -2.07 -16.59
C GLU A 28 11.57 -0.73 -15.94
N TYR A 29 10.57 0.06 -15.55
CA TYR A 29 10.71 1.39 -14.97
C TYR A 29 9.71 1.58 -13.83
N PHE A 30 10.14 2.17 -12.71
CA PHE A 30 9.25 2.54 -11.61
C PHE A 30 8.52 3.87 -11.83
N GLU A 31 7.94 4.05 -13.01
CA GLU A 31 7.18 5.24 -13.39
C GLU A 31 6.16 4.86 -14.47
N VAL A 32 5.04 5.56 -14.51
CA VAL A 32 4.14 5.52 -15.67
C VAL A 32 4.82 6.27 -16.81
N ARG A 33 5.10 5.55 -17.90
CA ARG A 33 5.83 6.08 -19.06
C ARG A 33 5.13 5.70 -20.35
N ASP A 34 4.97 6.67 -21.23
CA ASP A 34 4.41 6.44 -22.58
C ASP A 34 5.42 5.82 -23.54
N TYR A 35 6.71 5.92 -23.23
CA TYR A 35 7.78 5.36 -24.05
C TYR A 35 9.01 4.94 -23.24
N CYS A 36 9.79 4.04 -23.84
CA CYS A 36 11.02 3.50 -23.30
C CYS A 36 12.19 4.40 -23.67
N GLY A 37 13.05 4.71 -22.69
CA GLY A 37 14.26 5.49 -22.95
C GLY A 37 15.26 4.81 -23.89
N ASN A 38 15.22 3.48 -24.02
CA ASN A 38 16.11 2.72 -24.91
C ASN A 38 15.53 2.59 -26.33
N CYS A 39 14.25 2.26 -26.46
CA CYS A 39 13.59 2.07 -27.77
C CYS A 39 13.06 3.38 -28.39
N GLY A 40 13.01 4.45 -27.60
CA GLY A 40 12.48 5.75 -28.00
C GLY A 40 11.01 5.65 -28.44
N ARG A 41 10.63 6.44 -29.44
CA ARG A 41 9.24 6.53 -29.94
C ARG A 41 8.67 5.21 -30.48
N LYS A 42 9.52 4.24 -30.83
CA LYS A 42 9.06 2.93 -31.36
C LYS A 42 8.25 2.14 -30.34
N SER A 43 8.46 2.40 -29.04
CA SER A 43 7.72 1.76 -27.95
C SER A 43 6.46 2.53 -27.55
N PHE A 44 6.12 3.63 -28.21
CA PHE A 44 4.89 4.35 -27.91
C PHE A 44 3.69 3.44 -28.14
N GLY A 45 2.79 3.34 -27.16
CA GLY A 45 1.67 2.38 -27.15
C GLY A 45 2.08 0.91 -26.95
N LYS A 46 3.36 0.64 -26.65
CA LYS A 46 3.90 -0.71 -26.36
C LYS A 46 4.54 -0.76 -24.97
N MET A 47 4.06 0.07 -24.07
CA MET A 47 4.40 0.06 -22.65
C MET A 47 3.26 -0.65 -21.91
N SER A 48 3.58 -1.67 -21.13
CA SER A 48 2.59 -2.35 -20.28
C SER A 48 2.75 -1.92 -18.84
N ASN A 49 1.64 -1.85 -18.10
CA ASN A 49 1.67 -1.59 -16.67
C ASN A 49 2.12 -2.83 -15.89
N ILE A 50 2.88 -2.60 -14.82
CA ILE A 50 3.27 -3.56 -13.79
C ILE A 50 2.73 -3.02 -12.47
N ASP A 51 2.24 -3.90 -11.61
CA ASP A 51 1.67 -3.55 -10.31
C ASP A 51 2.44 -4.27 -9.21
N LEU A 52 3.30 -3.55 -8.50
CA LEU A 52 4.16 -4.13 -7.47
C LEU A 52 3.47 -4.19 -6.10
N PHE A 53 2.20 -3.78 -5.98
CA PHE A 53 1.52 -3.66 -4.68
C PHE A 53 1.41 -5.00 -3.93
N TYR A 54 1.26 -6.10 -4.65
CA TYR A 54 1.18 -7.46 -4.10
C TYR A 54 2.51 -8.21 -4.15
N ASP A 55 3.53 -7.65 -4.79
CA ASP A 55 4.80 -8.35 -5.03
C ASP A 55 5.72 -8.31 -3.80
N LYS A 56 6.57 -9.34 -3.70
CA LYS A 56 7.72 -9.32 -2.80
C LYS A 56 8.85 -8.48 -3.38
N GLY A 57 9.35 -7.56 -2.57
CA GLY A 57 10.61 -6.88 -2.80
C GLY A 57 11.73 -7.52 -1.97
N LYS A 58 12.97 -7.11 -2.23
CA LYS A 58 14.14 -7.42 -1.41
C LYS A 58 14.81 -6.12 -0.98
N LEU A 59 15.01 -5.93 0.32
CA LEU A 59 15.75 -4.78 0.86
C LEU A 59 17.23 -4.93 0.50
N GLU A 60 17.75 -4.14 -0.43
CA GLU A 60 19.15 -4.25 -0.87
C GLU A 60 20.11 -3.55 0.08
N LEU A 61 19.73 -2.34 0.50
CA LEU A 61 20.56 -1.46 1.34
C LEU A 61 19.62 -0.63 2.21
N CYS A 62 20.01 -0.37 3.45
CA CYS A 62 19.26 0.53 4.32
C CYS A 62 20.15 1.45 5.14
N THR A 63 19.54 2.51 5.65
CA THR A 63 20.15 3.50 6.53
C THR A 63 19.12 3.92 7.57
N LEU A 64 19.60 4.56 8.64
CA LEU A 64 18.76 5.09 9.70
C LEU A 64 18.60 6.61 9.54
N VAL A 65 17.35 7.06 9.46
CA VAL A 65 17.00 8.48 9.50
C VAL A 65 16.70 8.84 10.95
N ASN A 66 17.68 9.42 11.64
CA ASN A 66 17.54 9.84 13.05
C ASN A 66 16.90 11.22 13.21
N GLU A 67 17.15 12.13 12.27
CA GLU A 67 16.64 13.50 12.31
C GLU A 67 15.73 13.74 11.10
N PRO A 68 14.48 13.28 11.16
CA PRO A 68 13.53 13.48 10.07
C PRO A 68 13.19 14.97 9.89
N THR A 69 12.82 15.35 8.67
CA THR A 69 12.32 16.72 8.42
C THR A 69 10.96 16.96 9.08
N ASN A 70 10.56 18.23 9.28
CA ASN A 70 9.33 18.65 9.97
C ASN A 70 8.06 17.84 9.65
N LYS A 71 7.86 17.43 8.39
CA LYS A 71 6.68 16.62 7.99
C LYS A 71 6.71 15.19 8.51
N PHE A 72 7.90 14.64 8.72
CA PHE A 72 8.15 13.27 9.14
C PHE A 72 8.52 13.18 10.63
N MET A 73 8.65 14.32 11.34
CA MET A 73 8.99 14.37 12.77
C MET A 73 8.18 13.44 13.65
N LYS A 74 6.87 13.30 13.38
CA LYS A 74 6.02 12.39 14.19
C LYS A 74 6.40 10.91 14.05
N LEU A 75 7.07 10.52 12.97
CA LEU A 75 7.54 9.15 12.79
C LEU A 75 8.72 8.80 13.71
N GLY A 76 9.40 9.81 14.27
CA GLY A 76 10.65 9.60 14.99
C GLY A 76 11.75 9.07 14.07
N SER A 77 12.67 8.29 14.64
CA SER A 77 13.73 7.62 13.91
C SER A 77 13.19 6.40 13.16
N TYR A 78 13.55 6.24 11.88
CA TYR A 78 13.10 5.11 11.07
C TYR A 78 14.16 4.64 10.06
N VAL A 79 14.08 3.35 9.69
CA VAL A 79 14.93 2.76 8.66
C VAL A 79 14.40 3.12 7.28
N TYR A 80 15.28 3.60 6.41
CA TYR A 80 15.00 3.94 5.02
C TYR A 80 15.97 3.22 4.11
N GLY A 81 15.51 2.70 2.98
CA GLY A 81 16.35 1.86 2.14
C GLY A 81 15.92 1.78 0.69
N ILE A 82 16.70 1.00 -0.07
CA ILE A 82 16.44 0.67 -1.46
C ILE A 82 15.84 -0.74 -1.50
N ILE A 83 14.63 -0.84 -2.05
CA ILE A 83 13.92 -2.09 -2.27
C ILE A 83 14.02 -2.44 -3.74
N SER A 84 14.49 -3.64 -4.03
CA SER A 84 14.52 -4.19 -5.38
C SER A 84 13.31 -5.08 -5.64
N PHE A 85 12.74 -4.97 -6.83
CA PHE A 85 11.71 -5.85 -7.36
C PHE A 85 12.20 -6.52 -8.63
N HIS A 86 11.61 -7.67 -8.96
CA HIS A 86 11.92 -8.44 -10.17
C HIS A 86 13.42 -8.67 -10.37
N ASN A 87 14.12 -9.12 -9.31
CA ASN A 87 15.56 -9.36 -9.30
C ASN A 87 16.41 -8.11 -9.66
N GLY A 88 16.01 -6.94 -9.16
CA GLY A 88 16.78 -5.71 -9.32
C GLY A 88 16.56 -4.97 -10.64
N LYS A 89 15.56 -5.38 -11.44
CA LYS A 89 15.13 -4.61 -12.62
C LYS A 89 14.48 -3.30 -12.22
N ILE A 90 13.76 -3.30 -11.09
CA ILE A 90 13.12 -2.13 -10.51
C ILE A 90 13.74 -1.90 -9.13
N ARG A 91 14.11 -0.65 -8.84
CA ARG A 91 14.55 -0.21 -7.51
C ARG A 91 13.73 0.99 -7.09
N VAL A 92 13.22 0.93 -5.86
CA VAL A 92 12.44 2.00 -5.25
C VAL A 92 13.01 2.33 -3.89
N SER A 93 12.90 3.58 -3.47
CA SER A 93 13.28 3.98 -2.13
C SER A 93 12.05 4.01 -1.23
N GLY A 94 12.17 3.45 -0.03
CA GLY A 94 11.05 3.36 0.90
C GLY A 94 11.51 3.15 2.33
N ARG A 95 10.58 3.32 3.27
CA ARG A 95 10.84 3.10 4.70
C ARG A 95 10.44 1.70 5.11
N LEU A 96 11.16 1.12 6.08
CA LEU A 96 10.58 0.05 6.88
C LEU A 96 9.60 0.65 7.90
N THR A 97 8.50 -0.04 8.16
CA THR A 97 7.50 0.31 9.16
C THR A 97 7.31 -0.82 10.15
N ASP A 98 6.48 -0.61 11.18
CA ASP A 98 6.23 -1.55 12.29
C ASP A 98 7.48 -1.89 13.12
N GLN A 99 8.44 -0.97 13.15
CA GLN A 99 9.62 -1.02 13.99
C GLN A 99 9.72 0.28 14.78
N ILE A 100 10.01 0.16 16.08
CA ILE A 100 10.32 1.30 16.94
C ILE A 100 11.84 1.30 17.07
N VAL A 101 12.49 2.38 16.65
CA VAL A 101 13.93 2.59 16.86
C VAL A 101 14.08 3.59 17.99
N SER A 102 14.70 3.17 19.09
CA SER A 102 14.90 4.04 20.26
C SER A 102 16.09 4.98 20.05
N ASP A 103 16.06 6.14 20.70
CA ASP A 103 17.18 7.10 20.62
C ASP A 103 18.47 6.46 21.19
N GLY A 104 19.52 6.43 20.36
CA GLY A 104 20.83 5.86 20.71
C GLY A 104 20.96 4.34 20.50
N GLU A 105 19.92 3.68 20.00
CA GLU A 105 19.95 2.27 19.64
C GLU A 105 20.78 2.05 18.35
N THR A 106 21.65 1.05 18.35
CA THR A 106 22.40 0.66 17.15
C THR A 106 21.55 -0.31 16.34
N VAL A 107 21.12 0.12 15.15
CA VAL A 107 20.39 -0.75 14.22
C VAL A 107 21.38 -1.65 13.51
N ASP A 108 21.21 -2.97 13.65
CA ASP A 108 21.99 -3.94 12.88
C ASP A 108 21.43 -4.07 11.46
N PHE A 109 21.94 -3.25 10.55
CA PHE A 109 21.54 -3.29 9.13
C PHE A 109 21.84 -4.63 8.46
N SER A 110 22.86 -5.38 8.92
CA SER A 110 23.19 -6.68 8.34
C SER A 110 22.10 -7.73 8.59
N SER A 111 21.31 -7.57 9.65
CA SER A 111 20.14 -8.39 9.94
C SER A 111 18.90 -8.03 9.11
N LEU A 112 18.91 -6.88 8.42
CA LEU A 112 17.80 -6.36 7.63
C LEU A 112 18.07 -6.51 6.13
N GLU A 113 19.28 -6.15 5.69
CA GLU A 113 19.68 -6.18 4.29
C GLU A 113 19.67 -7.61 3.73
N GLY A 114 19.11 -7.74 2.54
CA GLY A 114 18.90 -9.02 1.87
C GLY A 114 17.58 -9.70 2.21
N ARG A 115 16.83 -9.25 3.22
CA ARG A 115 15.53 -9.84 3.56
C ARG A 115 14.43 -9.41 2.58
N GLU A 116 13.44 -10.28 2.44
CA GLU A 116 12.24 -10.02 1.66
C GLU A 116 11.32 -9.03 2.41
N VAL A 117 10.69 -8.13 1.66
CA VAL A 117 9.79 -7.10 2.18
C VAL A 117 8.51 -7.02 1.36
N ILE A 118 7.43 -6.54 1.98
CA ILE A 118 6.10 -6.41 1.39
C ILE A 118 5.65 -4.96 1.45
N PRO A 119 5.12 -4.38 0.35
CA PRO A 119 4.47 -3.08 0.37
C PRO A 119 3.28 -3.02 1.32
N ARG A 120 3.25 -1.97 2.14
CA ARG A 120 2.15 -1.62 3.05
C ARG A 120 1.62 -0.24 2.74
N PHE A 121 0.30 -0.15 2.63
CA PHE A 121 -0.38 1.11 2.43
C PHE A 121 -0.44 1.91 3.74
N ARG A 122 0.38 2.97 3.83
CA ARG A 122 0.53 3.77 5.05
C ARG A 122 0.36 5.26 4.78
N ARG A 123 0.10 6.03 5.83
CA ARG A 123 0.24 7.49 5.77
C ARG A 123 1.71 7.85 5.52
N ARG A 124 1.97 8.65 4.49
CA ARG A 124 3.33 9.03 4.10
C ARG A 124 3.97 9.91 5.16
N CYS A 125 3.28 10.96 5.60
CA CYS A 125 3.80 11.93 6.56
C CYS A 125 2.67 12.65 7.28
N SER A 126 3.03 13.43 8.30
CA SER A 126 2.08 14.28 9.01
C SER A 126 1.74 15.53 8.20
N VAL A 127 0.49 15.97 8.30
CA VAL A 127 -0.02 17.16 7.65
C VAL A 127 -0.80 18.04 8.62
N GLY A 128 -1.10 19.28 8.21
CA GLY A 128 -1.95 20.18 8.99
C GLY A 128 -3.40 19.69 9.04
N LYS A 129 -4.21 20.27 9.92
CA LYS A 129 -5.62 19.87 10.13
C LYS A 129 -6.50 19.99 8.88
N SER A 130 -6.17 20.92 7.98
CA SER A 130 -6.94 21.22 6.77
C SER A 130 -6.28 20.69 5.49
N ASP A 131 -5.19 19.95 5.62
CA ASP A 131 -4.44 19.41 4.48
C ASP A 131 -4.92 18.00 4.13
N VAL A 132 -4.70 17.60 2.87
CA VAL A 132 -4.93 16.22 2.44
C VAL A 132 -3.91 15.31 3.13
N VAL A 133 -4.36 14.22 3.77
CA VAL A 133 -3.50 13.17 4.34
C VAL A 133 -2.91 12.32 3.20
N PRO A 134 -1.60 12.41 2.94
CA PRO A 134 -0.97 11.66 1.87
C PRO A 134 -0.77 10.21 2.30
N THR A 135 -1.14 9.28 1.43
CA THR A 135 -0.92 7.84 1.60
C THR A 135 0.04 7.34 0.55
N ILE A 136 0.76 6.25 0.85
CA ILE A 136 1.69 5.63 -0.08
C ILE A 136 1.98 4.18 0.32
N SER A 137 2.34 3.35 -0.65
CA SER A 137 2.78 1.97 -0.44
C SER A 137 4.31 1.82 -0.51
N LEU A 138 5.05 2.94 -0.42
CA LEU A 138 6.51 2.98 -0.22
C LEU A 138 6.90 2.84 1.28
N ALA A 139 6.05 2.16 2.05
CA ALA A 139 6.34 1.69 3.39
C ALA A 139 6.32 0.15 3.35
N PHE A 140 7.25 -0.48 4.06
CA PHE A 140 7.54 -1.89 3.89
C PHE A 140 7.60 -2.61 5.24
N THR A 141 7.04 -3.81 5.30
CA THR A 141 7.29 -4.75 6.42
C THR A 141 8.08 -5.93 5.91
N LEU A 142 8.81 -6.59 6.81
CA LEU A 142 9.53 -7.82 6.48
C LEU A 142 8.54 -8.95 6.19
N ALA A 143 8.83 -9.75 5.18
CA ALA A 143 7.88 -10.71 4.60
C ALA A 143 7.65 -11.97 5.46
N ASP A 144 8.46 -12.15 6.49
CA ASP A 144 8.50 -13.29 7.41
C ASP A 144 8.07 -12.91 8.84
N GLU A 145 7.53 -11.71 9.04
CA GLU A 145 7.11 -11.23 10.36
C GLU A 145 5.58 -11.20 10.55
N TYR A 146 5.07 -10.23 11.31
CA TYR A 146 3.70 -10.15 11.83
C TYR A 146 2.61 -10.31 10.77
N TYR A 147 2.82 -9.75 9.56
CA TYR A 147 2.01 -10.06 8.39
C TYR A 147 2.88 -10.70 7.31
N PRO A 148 2.94 -12.04 7.24
CA PRO A 148 3.75 -12.72 6.26
C PRO A 148 3.21 -12.53 4.84
N HIS A 149 4.07 -12.75 3.86
CA HIS A 149 3.68 -12.66 2.45
C HIS A 149 2.69 -13.76 2.08
N GLN A 150 1.66 -13.37 1.35
CA GLN A 150 0.67 -14.27 0.78
C GLN A 150 0.45 -13.87 -0.67
N GLU A 151 0.53 -14.84 -1.58
CA GLU A 151 0.31 -14.60 -2.99
C GLU A 151 -1.17 -14.35 -3.27
N TYR A 152 -1.45 -13.28 -4.02
CA TYR A 152 -2.78 -13.03 -4.55
C TYR A 152 -2.95 -13.77 -5.88
N ASN A 153 -3.50 -14.99 -5.79
CA ASN A 153 -3.79 -15.81 -6.96
C ASN A 153 -5.28 -15.72 -7.27
N VAL A 154 -5.62 -15.17 -8.44
CA VAL A 154 -7.01 -15.13 -8.91
C VAL A 154 -7.45 -16.54 -9.32
N VAL A 155 -8.52 -17.03 -8.72
CA VAL A 155 -9.06 -18.38 -8.94
C VAL A 155 -10.45 -18.28 -9.54
N GLN A 156 -10.67 -19.00 -10.64
CA GLN A 156 -12.02 -19.10 -11.21
C GLN A 156 -12.91 -19.97 -10.32
N PRO A 157 -14.16 -19.54 -10.06
CA PRO A 157 -15.09 -20.33 -9.26
C PRO A 157 -15.36 -21.68 -9.93
N SER A 158 -15.27 -22.75 -9.14
CA SER A 158 -15.55 -24.11 -9.64
C SER A 158 -17.04 -24.42 -9.76
N LYS A 159 -17.89 -23.63 -9.08
CA LYS A 159 -19.34 -23.75 -9.06
C LYS A 159 -19.97 -22.37 -8.98
N GLU A 160 -21.02 -22.18 -9.75
CA GLU A 160 -21.90 -21.03 -9.60
C GLU A 160 -22.96 -21.32 -8.53
N TYR A 161 -23.29 -20.31 -7.73
CA TYR A 161 -24.31 -20.36 -6.70
C TYR A 161 -25.35 -19.29 -6.99
N GLU A 162 -26.63 -19.64 -6.90
CA GLU A 162 -27.73 -18.66 -7.08
C GLU A 162 -27.99 -17.82 -5.81
N VAL A 163 -27.57 -18.33 -4.64
CA VAL A 163 -27.76 -17.66 -3.35
C VAL A 163 -26.50 -16.88 -2.95
N PRO A 164 -26.65 -15.71 -2.30
CA PRO A 164 -25.51 -14.93 -1.80
C PRO A 164 -24.77 -15.68 -0.68
N GLY A 165 -23.46 -15.46 -0.59
CA GLY A 165 -22.60 -16.07 0.42
C GLY A 165 -21.29 -15.31 0.64
N ILE A 166 -20.51 -15.75 1.63
CA ILE A 166 -19.18 -15.19 1.94
C ILE A 166 -18.12 -16.06 1.28
N VAL A 167 -17.34 -15.49 0.36
CA VAL A 167 -16.26 -16.19 -0.37
C VAL A 167 -14.88 -15.97 0.24
N GLY A 168 -14.74 -15.00 1.15
CA GLY A 168 -13.51 -14.79 1.90
C GLY A 168 -13.64 -13.68 2.94
N TYR A 169 -12.60 -13.55 3.75
CA TYR A 169 -12.49 -12.50 4.76
C TYR A 169 -11.02 -12.11 4.95
N GLY A 170 -10.78 -10.91 5.45
CA GLY A 170 -9.45 -10.41 5.79
C GLY A 170 -9.51 -9.58 7.05
N VAL A 171 -8.53 -9.77 7.93
CA VAL A 171 -8.44 -9.00 9.19
C VAL A 171 -7.08 -8.32 9.23
N TYR A 172 -7.11 -7.02 9.49
CA TYR A 172 -5.92 -6.23 9.77
C TYR A 172 -6.02 -5.62 11.17
N ALA A 173 -5.21 -6.11 12.09
CA ALA A 173 -4.91 -5.51 13.37
C ALA A 173 -3.49 -4.92 13.35
N SER A 174 -3.29 -3.69 13.82
CA SER A 174 -1.97 -3.08 13.99
C SER A 174 -1.00 -3.99 14.75
N ARG A 175 0.32 -3.84 14.60
CA ARG A 175 1.28 -4.70 15.29
C ARG A 175 1.39 -4.41 16.78
N PHE A 176 1.40 -3.14 17.16
CA PHE A 176 1.71 -2.72 18.53
C PHE A 176 0.59 -3.03 19.50
N ARG A 177 0.95 -3.27 20.75
CA ARG A 177 0.06 -3.74 21.80
C ARG A 177 0.31 -2.97 23.08
N ILE A 178 -0.77 -2.61 23.76
CA ILE A 178 -0.72 -2.08 25.12
C ILE A 178 -1.52 -2.99 26.04
N LYS A 179 -1.03 -3.13 27.27
CA LYS A 179 -1.71 -3.88 28.31
C LYS A 179 -2.56 -2.93 29.15
N GLU A 180 -3.83 -3.26 29.30
CA GLU A 180 -4.79 -2.55 30.13
C GLU A 180 -5.42 -3.55 31.12
N GLY A 181 -4.85 -3.62 32.33
CA GLY A 181 -5.23 -4.63 33.33
C GLY A 181 -4.95 -6.04 32.83
N ASN A 182 -6.02 -6.83 32.65
CA ASN A 182 -5.97 -8.20 32.13
C ASN A 182 -6.22 -8.30 30.61
N LEU A 183 -6.43 -7.18 29.93
CA LEU A 183 -6.68 -7.12 28.49
C LEU A 183 -5.46 -6.58 27.75
N GLU A 184 -5.28 -7.03 26.52
CA GLU A 184 -4.29 -6.51 25.59
C GLU A 184 -5.01 -5.90 24.39
N ARG A 185 -4.68 -4.65 24.04
CA ARG A 185 -5.32 -3.93 22.94
C ARG A 185 -4.31 -3.59 21.86
N ALA A 186 -4.74 -3.73 20.61
CA ALA A 186 -3.99 -3.24 19.46
C ALA A 186 -3.93 -1.71 19.47
N VAL A 187 -2.76 -1.16 19.15
CA VAL A 187 -2.56 0.29 19.01
C VAL A 187 -2.03 0.58 17.62
N PRO A 188 -2.67 1.52 16.88
CA PRO A 188 -2.18 1.92 15.58
C PRO A 188 -0.80 2.55 15.68
N PHE A 189 0.08 2.17 14.75
CA PHE A 189 1.34 2.86 14.57
C PHE A 189 1.11 4.27 14.05
N VAL A 190 2.12 5.13 14.19
CA VAL A 190 2.02 6.56 13.86
C VAL A 190 1.72 6.84 12.38
N ASP A 191 1.92 5.87 11.50
CA ASP A 191 1.59 5.96 10.09
C ASP A 191 0.31 5.21 9.68
N GLU A 192 -0.49 4.74 10.64
CA GLU A 192 -1.75 4.03 10.40
C GLU A 192 -2.98 4.91 10.72
N ASP A 193 -4.06 4.65 10.00
CA ASP A 193 -5.40 5.19 10.24
C ASP A 193 -6.49 4.22 9.72
N ALA A 194 -7.76 4.64 9.76
CA ALA A 194 -8.89 3.84 9.27
C ALA A 194 -8.77 3.48 7.77
N VAL A 195 -8.15 4.33 6.94
CA VAL A 195 -7.94 4.02 5.50
C VAL A 195 -6.89 2.92 5.37
N THR A 196 -5.80 3.00 6.14
CA THR A 196 -4.81 1.91 6.20
C THR A 196 -5.43 0.59 6.61
N ALA A 197 -6.21 0.58 7.69
CA ALA A 197 -6.88 -0.64 8.15
C ALA A 197 -7.83 -1.21 7.08
N ALA A 198 -8.65 -0.36 6.45
CA ALA A 198 -9.58 -0.80 5.41
C ALA A 198 -8.86 -1.34 4.16
N VAL A 199 -7.81 -0.68 3.70
CA VAL A 199 -7.01 -1.14 2.54
C VAL A 199 -6.30 -2.44 2.86
N GLU A 200 -5.57 -2.54 3.97
CA GLU A 200 -4.80 -3.75 4.29
C GLU A 200 -5.72 -4.94 4.60
N ALA A 201 -6.85 -4.73 5.29
CA ALA A 201 -7.85 -5.78 5.50
C ALA A 201 -8.49 -6.24 4.17
N GLY A 202 -8.84 -5.29 3.29
CA GLY A 202 -9.38 -5.60 1.97
C GLY A 202 -8.36 -6.33 1.08
N LYS A 203 -7.09 -5.94 1.14
CA LYS A 203 -5.96 -6.65 0.48
C LYS A 203 -5.90 -8.11 0.93
N LEU A 204 -5.95 -8.36 2.24
CA LEU A 204 -5.97 -9.72 2.80
C LEU A 204 -7.23 -10.50 2.40
N SER A 205 -8.39 -9.83 2.32
CA SER A 205 -9.64 -10.45 1.89
C SER A 205 -9.63 -10.86 0.42
N LEU A 206 -9.02 -10.06 -0.46
CA LEU A 206 -8.82 -10.40 -1.87
C LEU A 206 -7.88 -11.59 -2.01
N ILE A 207 -6.76 -11.58 -1.28
CA ILE A 207 -5.82 -12.71 -1.23
C ILE A 207 -6.53 -13.99 -0.76
N HIS A 208 -7.30 -13.91 0.33
CA HIS A 208 -8.00 -15.06 0.89
C HIS A 208 -9.11 -15.60 -0.03
N SER A 209 -9.84 -14.70 -0.69
CA SER A 209 -10.95 -15.10 -1.57
C SER A 209 -10.50 -15.57 -2.95
N GLY A 210 -9.35 -15.09 -3.44
CA GLY A 210 -8.90 -15.33 -4.82
C GLY A 210 -9.82 -14.72 -5.88
N VAL A 211 -10.72 -13.79 -5.50
CA VAL A 211 -11.65 -13.13 -6.42
C VAL A 211 -10.90 -12.07 -7.20
N ASP A 212 -11.09 -12.03 -8.52
CA ASP A 212 -10.64 -10.92 -9.35
C ASP A 212 -11.30 -9.62 -8.87
N SER A 213 -10.47 -8.65 -8.46
CA SER A 213 -10.93 -7.38 -7.89
C SER A 213 -11.79 -6.58 -8.87
N SER A 214 -11.61 -6.78 -10.18
CA SER A 214 -12.42 -6.12 -11.20
C SER A 214 -13.90 -6.54 -11.20
N LEU A 215 -14.21 -7.71 -10.62
CA LEU A 215 -15.58 -8.22 -10.48
C LEU A 215 -16.32 -7.61 -9.27
N VAL A 216 -15.62 -6.88 -8.41
CA VAL A 216 -16.22 -6.27 -7.21
C VAL A 216 -17.03 -5.04 -7.63
N GLY A 217 -18.36 -5.20 -7.67
CA GLY A 217 -19.26 -4.12 -8.09
C GLY A 217 -19.57 -3.07 -7.02
N LYS A 218 -19.38 -3.38 -5.73
CA LYS A 218 -19.66 -2.44 -4.62
C LYS A 218 -18.66 -2.58 -3.48
N VAL A 219 -18.36 -1.47 -2.81
CA VAL A 219 -17.56 -1.42 -1.57
C VAL A 219 -18.26 -0.58 -0.51
N TYR A 220 -18.34 -1.13 0.70
CA TYR A 220 -18.85 -0.44 1.87
C TYR A 220 -17.70 -0.30 2.87
N VAL A 221 -17.44 0.92 3.33
CA VAL A 221 -16.44 1.17 4.37
C VAL A 221 -17.11 1.86 5.54
N GLY A 222 -16.98 1.24 6.71
CA GLY A 222 -17.53 1.77 7.94
C GLY A 222 -16.44 2.23 8.90
N SER A 223 -16.58 3.43 9.46
CA SER A 223 -15.64 3.95 10.46
C SER A 223 -16.32 4.96 11.39
N GLU A 224 -15.97 4.91 12.67
CA GLU A 224 -16.34 5.92 13.68
C GLU A 224 -15.35 7.10 13.68
N SER A 225 -14.16 6.89 13.14
CA SER A 225 -13.05 7.85 13.19
C SER A 225 -12.54 8.17 11.79
N ASN A 226 -13.44 8.73 10.97
CA ASN A 226 -13.11 9.17 9.63
C ASN A 226 -11.95 10.19 9.67
N PRO A 227 -10.83 9.95 8.95
CA PRO A 227 -9.70 10.89 8.95
C PRO A 227 -9.99 12.16 8.16
N TYR A 228 -11.08 12.17 7.37
CA TYR A 228 -11.54 13.29 6.59
C TYR A 228 -13.01 13.60 6.89
N ALA A 229 -13.34 14.89 6.91
CA ALA A 229 -14.74 15.32 7.04
C ALA A 229 -15.55 15.16 5.75
N VAL A 230 -14.89 15.18 4.58
CA VAL A 230 -15.57 15.25 3.27
C VAL A 230 -15.05 14.29 2.21
N LYS A 231 -13.87 13.67 2.43
CA LYS A 231 -13.29 12.74 1.46
C LYS A 231 -13.73 11.30 1.80
N PRO A 232 -14.48 10.62 0.90
CA PRO A 232 -14.94 9.25 1.12
C PRO A 232 -13.76 8.27 1.30
N ILE A 233 -13.72 7.47 2.38
CA ILE A 233 -12.70 6.42 2.56
C ILE A 233 -12.91 5.33 1.50
N ALA A 234 -14.16 4.96 1.25
CA ALA A 234 -14.54 3.92 0.30
C ALA A 234 -13.96 4.19 -1.11
N SER A 235 -13.96 5.46 -1.56
CA SER A 235 -13.34 5.84 -2.84
C SER A 235 -11.85 5.56 -2.90
N LYS A 236 -11.13 5.79 -1.79
CA LYS A 236 -9.68 5.53 -1.71
C LYS A 236 -9.43 4.02 -1.66
N VAL A 237 -10.22 3.27 -0.90
CA VAL A 237 -10.12 1.80 -0.84
C VAL A 237 -10.35 1.19 -2.22
N ALA A 238 -11.41 1.60 -2.92
CA ALA A 238 -11.70 1.19 -4.30
C ALA A 238 -10.50 1.42 -5.23
N GLN A 239 -9.97 2.64 -5.24
CA GLN A 239 -8.85 3.02 -6.09
C GLN A 239 -7.58 2.22 -5.76
N VAL A 240 -7.26 2.06 -4.47
CA VAL A 240 -6.03 1.39 -4.02
C VAL A 240 -6.12 -0.11 -4.22
N LEU A 241 -7.28 -0.73 -4.07
CA LEU A 241 -7.48 -2.18 -4.26
C LEU A 241 -7.81 -2.56 -5.71
N LYS A 242 -8.04 -1.59 -6.60
CA LYS A 242 -8.51 -1.79 -7.97
C LYS A 242 -9.82 -2.59 -8.03
N LEU A 243 -10.82 -2.08 -7.30
CA LEU A 243 -12.15 -2.69 -7.26
C LEU A 243 -13.00 -2.18 -8.43
N GLY A 244 -13.69 -3.09 -9.11
CA GLY A 244 -14.61 -2.76 -10.19
C GLY A 244 -13.94 -2.50 -11.55
N GLU A 245 -14.67 -1.86 -12.45
CA GLU A 245 -14.21 -1.65 -13.83
C GLU A 245 -13.14 -0.56 -13.89
N GLU A 246 -12.05 -0.79 -14.64
CA GLU A 246 -10.98 0.21 -14.83
C GLU A 246 -11.30 1.09 -16.06
N ASP A 247 -11.51 2.39 -15.84
CA ASP A 247 -11.64 3.40 -16.90
C ASP A 247 -10.46 4.38 -16.81
N GLY A 248 -9.48 4.19 -17.70
CA GLY A 248 -8.21 4.91 -17.65
C GLY A 248 -7.43 4.62 -16.37
N ASP A 249 -7.29 5.63 -15.51
CA ASP A 249 -6.60 5.53 -14.21
C ASP A 249 -7.56 5.48 -13.01
N VAL A 250 -8.87 5.40 -13.26
CA VAL A 250 -9.93 5.47 -12.24
C VAL A 250 -10.67 4.14 -12.18
N GLN A 251 -11.24 3.84 -11.01
CA GLN A 251 -12.06 2.66 -10.78
C GLN A 251 -13.55 3.04 -10.75
N GLY A 252 -14.35 2.37 -11.58
CA GLY A 252 -15.80 2.46 -11.61
C GLY A 252 -16.41 1.39 -10.70
N VAL A 253 -16.80 1.80 -9.49
CA VAL A 253 -17.42 0.93 -8.49
C VAL A 253 -18.35 1.75 -7.60
N ASP A 254 -19.45 1.16 -7.13
CA ASP A 254 -20.29 1.82 -6.14
C ASP A 254 -19.59 1.82 -4.78
N ALA A 255 -19.24 3.00 -4.29
CA ALA A 255 -18.52 3.16 -3.03
C ALA A 255 -19.39 3.91 -2.01
N VAL A 256 -19.58 3.31 -0.84
CA VAL A 256 -20.40 3.87 0.25
C VAL A 256 -19.60 3.93 1.53
N ASP A 257 -19.48 5.12 2.11
CA ASP A 257 -19.01 5.28 3.47
C ASP A 257 -20.20 5.27 4.44
N THR A 258 -20.07 4.50 5.51
CA THR A 258 -21.07 4.42 6.58
C THR A 258 -20.45 4.89 7.88
N GLU A 259 -21.06 5.85 8.56
CA GLU A 259 -20.66 6.19 9.93
C GLU A 259 -21.48 5.34 10.91
N PHE A 260 -20.78 4.70 11.84
CA PHE A 260 -21.43 4.08 12.98
C PHE A 260 -21.54 5.12 14.09
N ALA A 261 -22.76 5.36 14.58
CA ALA A 261 -22.96 6.07 15.83
C ALA A 261 -22.83 5.05 16.96
N CYS A 262 -21.79 5.18 17.79
CA CYS A 262 -21.75 4.56 19.11
C CYS A 262 -22.62 5.36 20.09
#